data_AF-A0A2D5T1K1-F1
#
_entry.id   AF-A0A2D5T1K1-F1
#
_cell.length_a   1.000
_cell.length_b   1.000
_cell.length_c   1.000
_cell.angle_alpha   90.00
_cell.angle_beta   90.00
_cell.angle_gamma   90.00
#
_symmetry.space_group_name_H-M   'P 1'
#
loop_
_entity.id
_entity.type
_entity.pdbx_description
1 polymer ?
#
loop_
_entity_poly.entity_id
_entity_poly.type
_entity_poly.pdbx_seq_one_letter_code
_entity_poly.pdbx_strand_id
1 'polypeptide(L)'
;LYDYLKPEYANYIVGIMSAAVDNVPLTAALLKADITMSTQQWLMFTYATGVGGSMLIIGSAAGIIAMNKVKALTFVSYLRMFFYLLIAYSVGYVGAYYAGMMI
;
A
#
# COMPACT_ATOMS: atom_id res chain seq x y z
N LEU A 1 14.16 -7.93 -2.56
CA LEU A 1 12.78 -8.11 -3.08
C LEU A 1 12.74 -7.81 -4.57
N TYR A 2 13.12 -6.59 -4.97
CA TYR A 2 13.19 -6.18 -6.38
C TYR A 2 14.25 -6.92 -7.20
N ASP A 3 15.24 -7.56 -6.57
CA ASP A 3 16.20 -8.44 -7.27
C ASP A 3 15.60 -9.80 -7.67
N TYR A 4 14.52 -10.22 -7.02
CA TYR A 4 13.92 -11.54 -7.20
C TYR A 4 12.56 -11.51 -7.90
N LEU A 5 11.92 -10.35 -7.92
CA LEU A 5 10.58 -10.15 -8.47
C LEU A 5 10.58 -8.97 -9.43
N LYS A 6 9.72 -9.04 -10.46
CA LYS A 6 9.48 -7.87 -11.29
C LYS A 6 8.92 -6.72 -10.45
N PRO A 7 9.22 -5.44 -10.80
CA PRO A 7 8.82 -4.30 -10.00
C PRO A 7 7.32 -4.24 -9.69
N GLU A 8 6.45 -4.71 -10.60
CA GLU A 8 5.00 -4.75 -10.39
C GLU A 8 4.63 -5.66 -9.21
N TYR A 9 5.22 -6.85 -9.13
CA TYR A 9 4.94 -7.76 -8.02
C TYR A 9 5.61 -7.30 -6.72
N ALA A 10 6.81 -6.75 -6.80
CA ALA A 10 7.52 -6.19 -5.65
C ALA A 10 6.76 -5.00 -5.05
N ASN A 11 6.27 -4.07 -5.89
CA ASN A 11 5.46 -2.92 -5.50
C ASN A 11 4.17 -3.35 -4.79
N TYR A 12 3.48 -4.36 -5.32
CA TYR A 12 2.27 -4.92 -4.67
C TYR A 12 2.56 -5.44 -3.26
N ILE A 13 3.64 -6.20 -3.07
CA ILE A 13 4.04 -6.72 -1.76
C ILE A 13 4.46 -5.59 -0.82
N VAL A 14 5.21 -4.59 -1.32
CA VAL A 14 5.59 -3.40 -0.54
C VAL A 14 4.36 -2.62 -0.09
N GLY A 15 3.33 -2.49 -0.92
CA GLY A 15 2.07 -1.89 -0.51
C GLY A 15 1.39 -2.67 0.61
N ILE A 16 1.41 -4.01 0.57
CA ILE A 16 0.92 -4.83 1.68
C ILE A 16 1.73 -4.60 2.96
N MET A 17 3.05 -4.56 2.86
CA MET A 17 3.92 -4.23 4.00
C MET A 17 3.68 -2.80 4.51
N SER A 18 3.20 -1.90 3.65
CA SER A 18 2.90 -0.52 4.05
C SER A 18 1.81 -0.40 5.11
N ALA A 19 0.98 -1.43 5.27
CA ALA A 19 0.01 -1.49 6.37
C ALA A 19 0.66 -1.58 7.76
N ALA A 20 1.90 -2.07 7.83
CA ALA A 20 2.68 -2.19 9.06
C ALA A 20 3.84 -1.18 9.13
N VAL A 21 4.38 -0.78 7.97
CA VAL A 21 5.49 0.17 7.85
C VAL A 21 4.99 1.40 7.11
N ASP A 22 5.11 2.57 7.72
CA ASP A 22 4.60 3.81 7.12
C ASP A 22 5.14 4.04 5.68
N ASN A 23 4.39 4.77 4.87
CA ASN A 23 4.72 4.97 3.45
C ASN A 23 5.99 5.81 3.26
N VAL A 24 6.28 6.73 4.18
CA VAL A 24 7.47 7.60 4.16
C VAL A 24 8.78 6.80 4.21
N PRO A 25 9.04 5.95 5.24
CA PRO A 25 10.26 5.15 5.29
C PRO A 25 10.36 4.12 4.15
N LEU A 26 9.25 3.54 3.69
CA LEU A 26 9.27 2.62 2.53
C LEU A 26 9.68 3.35 1.24
N THR A 27 9.13 4.54 1.00
CA THR A 27 9.50 5.37 -0.15
C THR A 27 10.95 5.79 -0.09
N ALA A 28 11.43 6.22 1.09
CA ALA A 28 12.84 6.55 1.28
C ALA A 28 13.77 5.36 1.05
N ALA A 29 13.40 4.17 1.52
CA ALA A 29 14.17 2.94 1.30
C ALA A 29 14.25 2.59 -0.20
N LEU A 30 13.15 2.74 -0.93
CA LEU A 30 13.10 2.47 -2.36
C LEU A 30 13.97 3.46 -3.16
N LEU A 31 13.90 4.75 -2.83
CA LEU A 31 14.75 5.79 -3.44
C LEU A 31 16.23 5.54 -3.15
N LYS A 32 16.57 5.14 -1.92
CA LYS A 32 17.95 4.80 -1.54
C LYS A 32 18.46 3.55 -2.23
N ALA A 33 17.59 2.59 -2.52
CA ALA A 33 17.92 1.37 -3.25
C ALA A 33 18.17 1.62 -4.75
N ASP A 34 17.90 2.83 -5.25
CA ASP A 34 18.16 3.26 -6.63
C ASP A 34 17.58 2.30 -7.68
N ILE A 35 16.36 1.80 -7.40
CA ILE A 35 15.68 0.86 -8.29
C ILE A 35 15.22 1.59 -9.55
N THR A 36 15.74 1.17 -10.70
CA THR A 36 15.28 1.69 -12.00
C THR A 36 13.88 1.16 -12.31
N MET A 37 12.90 2.06 -12.38
CA MET A 37 11.51 1.76 -12.69
C MET A 37 10.97 2.70 -13.78
N SER A 38 10.09 2.19 -14.63
CA SER A 38 9.33 3.02 -15.58
C SER A 38 8.34 3.93 -14.85
N THR A 39 7.83 4.96 -15.54
CA THR A 39 6.77 5.84 -15.01
C THR A 39 5.55 5.04 -14.55
N GLN A 40 5.14 4.02 -15.32
CA GLN A 40 4.06 3.11 -14.96
C GLN A 40 4.36 2.38 -13.63
N GLN A 41 5.56 1.84 -13.46
CA GLN A 41 5.95 1.14 -12.24
C GLN A 41 6.00 2.08 -11.03
N TRP A 42 6.44 3.32 -11.21
CA TRP A 42 6.39 4.36 -10.17
C TRP A 42 4.96 4.74 -9.78
N LEU A 43 4.04 4.82 -10.75
CA LEU A 43 2.62 5.05 -10.47
C LEU A 43 2.03 3.89 -9.64
N MET A 44 2.33 2.65 -10.03
CA MET A 44 1.91 1.46 -9.28
C MET A 44 2.50 1.43 -7.87
N PHE A 45 3.77 1.81 -7.70
CA PHE A 45 4.41 1.96 -6.39
C PHE A 45 3.68 3.00 -5.53
N THR A 46 3.40 4.16 -6.11
CA THR A 46 2.75 5.29 -5.42
C THR A 46 1.35 4.91 -4.95
N TYR A 47 0.57 4.21 -5.79
CA TYR A 47 -0.70 3.63 -5.36
C TYR A 47 -0.49 2.59 -4.24
N ALA A 48 0.48 1.68 -4.41
CA ALA A 48 0.74 0.61 -3.44
C ALA A 48 1.03 1.14 -2.04
N THR A 49 1.98 2.06 -1.88
CA THR A 49 2.35 2.62 -0.58
C THR A 49 1.35 3.65 -0.09
N GLY A 50 0.67 4.38 -0.98
CA GLY A 50 -0.37 5.33 -0.61
C GLY A 50 -1.63 4.69 -0.04
N VAL A 51 -2.11 3.61 -0.67
CA VAL A 51 -3.34 2.91 -0.26
C VAL A 51 -3.06 1.77 0.70
N GLY A 52 -1.91 1.12 0.56
CA GLY A 52 -1.55 -0.08 1.31
C GLY A 52 -1.59 0.10 2.83
N GLY A 53 -1.20 1.29 3.32
CA GLY A 53 -1.30 1.70 4.73
C GLY A 53 -2.69 1.56 5.35
N SER A 54 -3.75 1.55 4.54
CA SER A 54 -5.12 1.47 5.02
C SER A 54 -5.62 0.02 5.21
N MET A 55 -4.87 -1.01 4.82
CA MET A 55 -5.30 -2.41 5.06
C MET A 55 -5.31 -2.80 6.54
N LEU A 56 -4.50 -2.11 7.36
CA LEU A 56 -4.59 -2.16 8.80
C LEU A 56 -4.92 -0.77 9.32
N ILE A 57 -5.84 -0.69 10.28
CA ILE A 57 -6.26 0.61 10.84
C ILE A 57 -5.14 1.39 11.55
N ILE A 58 -4.05 0.72 11.90
CA ILE A 58 -2.87 1.33 12.51
C ILE A 58 -1.88 1.88 11.48
N GLY A 59 -2.02 1.54 10.19
CA GLY A 59 -1.09 1.95 9.14
C GLY A 59 -1.29 3.39 8.66
N SER A 60 -2.17 4.17 9.30
CA SER A 60 -2.32 5.61 9.02
C SER A 60 -2.78 6.40 10.25
N ALA A 61 -2.40 7.67 10.31
CA ALA A 61 -2.86 8.61 11.34
C ALA A 61 -4.40 8.74 11.35
N ALA A 62 -5.04 8.72 10.18
CA ALA A 62 -6.49 8.78 10.06
C ALA A 62 -7.16 7.59 10.75
N GLY A 63 -6.61 6.38 10.61
CA GLY A 63 -7.12 5.18 11.27
C GLY A 63 -6.98 5.22 12.79
N ILE A 64 -5.84 5.70 13.30
CA ILE A 64 -5.64 5.92 14.75
C ILE A 64 -6.66 6.93 15.31
N ILE A 65 -6.87 8.04 14.62
CA ILE A 65 -7.87 9.06 15.01
C ILE A 65 -9.28 8.47 14.96
N ALA A 66 -9.60 7.66 13.96
CA ALA A 66 -10.91 7.02 13.83
C ALA A 66 -11.18 6.05 14.99
N MET A 67 -10.20 5.25 15.40
CA MET A 67 -10.33 4.37 16.58
C MET A 67 -10.52 5.15 17.87
N ASN A 68 -9.91 6.34 17.98
CA ASN A 68 -10.10 7.21 19.14
C ASN A 68 -11.52 7.81 19.19
N LYS A 69 -12.08 8.18 18.03
CA LYS A 69 -13.40 8.82 17.94
C LYS A 69 -14.58 7.83 17.95
N VAL A 70 -14.40 6.63 17.41
CA VAL A 70 -15.47 5.64 17.24
C VAL A 70 -15.19 4.43 18.12
N LYS A 71 -15.87 4.32 19.26
CA LYS A 71 -15.63 3.25 20.25
C LYS A 71 -15.75 1.82 19.70
N ALA A 72 -16.65 1.60 18.73
CA ALA A 72 -16.83 0.30 18.09
C ALA A 72 -15.69 -0.07 17.12
N LEU A 73 -14.88 0.93 16.72
CA LEU A 73 -13.77 0.78 15.81
C LEU A 73 -12.49 0.51 16.60
N THR A 74 -12.07 -0.74 16.58
CA THR A 74 -10.88 -1.25 17.25
C THR A 74 -9.99 -1.92 16.20
N PHE A 75 -8.74 -2.20 16.55
CA PHE A 75 -7.86 -2.96 15.68
C PHE A 75 -8.50 -4.29 15.24
N VAL A 76 -9.06 -5.04 16.19
CA VAL A 76 -9.67 -6.35 15.91
C VAL A 76 -10.95 -6.22 15.07
N SER A 77 -11.82 -5.25 15.35
CA SER A 77 -13.03 -5.07 14.55
C SER A 77 -12.72 -4.63 13.12
N TYR A 78 -11.67 -3.83 12.92
CA TYR A 78 -11.18 -3.48 11.59
C TYR A 78 -10.49 -4.65 10.87
N LEU A 79 -9.68 -5.43 11.59
CA LEU A 79 -8.96 -6.59 11.04
C LEU A 79 -9.91 -7.65 10.46
N ARG A 80 -11.14 -7.76 10.98
CA ARG A 80 -12.18 -8.63 10.38
C ARG A 80 -12.49 -8.26 8.92
N MET A 81 -12.23 -7.03 8.52
CA MET A 81 -12.42 -6.55 7.15
C MET A 81 -11.18 -6.75 6.26
N PHE A 82 -10.10 -7.32 6.78
CA PHE A 82 -8.81 -7.41 6.09
C PHE A 82 -8.92 -7.99 4.69
N PHE A 83 -9.67 -9.09 4.50
CA PHE A 83 -9.83 -9.68 3.16
C PHE A 83 -10.61 -8.78 2.20
N TYR A 84 -11.64 -8.07 2.66
CA TYR A 84 -12.36 -7.11 1.82
C TYR A 84 -11.46 -5.94 1.41
N LEU A 85 -10.64 -5.44 2.33
CA LEU A 85 -9.68 -4.37 2.08
C LEU A 85 -8.54 -4.84 1.17
N LEU A 86 -8.08 -6.08 1.31
CA LEU A 86 -7.08 -6.68 0.42
C LEU A 86 -7.61 -6.81 -1.00
N ILE A 87 -8.88 -7.21 -1.17
CA ILE A 87 -9.54 -7.26 -2.49
C ILE A 87 -9.65 -5.84 -3.06
N ALA A 88 -10.11 -4.87 -2.27
CA ALA A 88 -10.22 -3.48 -2.72
C ALA A 88 -8.86 -2.89 -3.13
N TYR A 89 -7.83 -3.15 -2.34
CA TYR A 89 -6.44 -2.83 -2.65
C TYR A 89 -5.99 -3.47 -3.96
N SER A 90 -6.25 -4.76 -4.14
CA SER A 90 -5.88 -5.51 -5.36
C SER A 90 -6.57 -4.94 -6.61
N VAL A 91 -7.86 -4.64 -6.50
CA VAL A 91 -8.64 -4.06 -7.60
C VAL A 91 -8.11 -2.68 -7.98
N GLY A 92 -7.85 -1.82 -7.00
CA GLY A 92 -7.27 -0.51 -7.30
C GLY A 92 -5.83 -0.59 -7.79
N TYR A 93 -5.04 -1.58 -7.35
CA TYR A 93 -3.69 -1.83 -7.85
C TYR A 93 -3.69 -2.21 -9.34
N VAL A 94 -4.63 -3.09 -9.72
CA VAL A 94 -4.89 -3.41 -11.13
C VAL A 94 -5.36 -2.16 -11.90
N GLY A 95 -6.19 -1.33 -11.29
CA GLY A 95 -6.57 -0.02 -11.85
C GLY A 95 -5.36 0.89 -12.10
N ALA A 96 -4.42 0.97 -11.16
CA ALA A 96 -3.18 1.73 -11.30
C ALA A 96 -2.28 1.18 -12.42
N TYR A 97 -2.23 -0.15 -12.58
CA TYR A 97 -1.53 -0.79 -13.70
C TYR A 97 -2.08 -0.31 -15.05
N TYR A 98 -3.41 -0.38 -15.24
CA TYR A 98 -4.05 0.09 -16.49
C TYR A 98 -3.94 1.60 -16.67
N ALA A 99 -4.04 2.38 -15.58
CA ALA A 99 -3.83 3.82 -15.63
C ALA A 99 -2.42 4.16 -16.13
N GLY A 100 -1.41 3.45 -15.63
CA GLY A 100 -0.03 3.66 -16.05
C GLY A 100 0.29 3.15 -17.46
N MET A 101 -0.53 2.27 -18.04
CA MET A 101 -0.41 1.91 -19.47
C MET A 101 -0.82 3.05 -20.41
N MET A 102 -1.54 4.06 -19.91
CA MET A 102 -2.01 5.20 -20.71
C MET A 102 -1.04 6.38 -20.70
N ILE A 103 0.11 6.26 -20.03
CA ILE A 103 1.11 7.33 -19.83
C ILE A 103 2.45 6.86 -20.38
#